data_AF-A0A3L9FLY7-F1
#
_entry.id   AF-A0A3L9FLY7-F1
#
_cell.length_a   1.000
_cell.length_b   1.000
_cell.length_c   1.000
_cell.angle_alpha   90.00
_cell.angle_beta   90.00
_cell.angle_gamma   90.00
#
_symmetry.space_group_name_H-M   'P 1'
#
loop_
_entity.id
_entity.type
_entity.pdbx_description
1 polymer ?
#
loop_
_entity_poly.entity_id
_entity_poly.type
_entity_poly.pdbx_seq_one_letter_code
_entity_poly.pdbx_strand_id
1 'polypeptide(L)'
;LNYSQLLKVYRALLTEGVSLRDIVTIATVLVASSAVTKDHILLAADVRLALRRSITHPFVRKQELTVYTLNNELENLLTNLVNQAQQGGKVMLDSVPVDPNMLNQFQSTMPQVKEQMKAAGKDPVLLVPPQLRPLLARYARLFAPGLHVLSYNEVPDELELKIMGAL
;
A
#
# COMPACT_ATOMS: atom_id res chain seq x y z
N LEU A 1 22.56 -3.41 -6.43
CA LEU A 1 21.96 -2.22 -5.76
C LEU A 1 23.09 -1.40 -5.16
N ASN A 2 23.09 -0.08 -5.33
CA ASN A 2 24.05 0.76 -4.60
C ASN A 2 23.50 1.09 -3.19
N TYR A 3 24.37 1.59 -2.31
CA TYR A 3 24.02 1.92 -0.92
C TYR A 3 22.85 2.93 -0.83
N SER A 4 22.84 3.95 -1.69
CA SER A 4 21.79 4.97 -1.71
C SER A 4 20.41 4.38 -2.05
N GLN A 5 20.35 3.49 -3.04
CA GLN A 5 19.12 2.80 -3.43
C GLN A 5 18.60 1.91 -2.30
N LEU A 6 19.50 1.16 -1.65
CA LEU A 6 19.14 0.31 -0.53
C LEU A 6 18.53 1.11 0.62
N LEU A 7 19.15 2.25 0.95
CA LEU A 7 18.65 3.16 1.98
C LEU A 7 17.26 3.73 1.63
N LYS A 8 16.99 4.02 0.35
CA LYS A 8 15.66 4.46 -0.09
C LYS A 8 14.61 3.36 0.08
N VAL A 9 14.94 2.10 -0.24
CA VAL A 9 14.04 0.96 -0.01
C VAL A 9 13.73 0.80 1.48
N TYR A 10 14.76 0.78 2.33
CA TYR A 10 14.58 0.63 3.77
C TYR A 10 13.75 1.76 4.38
N ARG A 11 13.98 3.00 3.93
CA ARG A 11 13.14 4.14 4.33
C ARG A 11 11.69 3.96 3.90
N ALA A 12 11.43 3.50 2.68
CA ALA A 12 10.07 3.26 2.20
C ALA A 12 9.34 2.21 3.05
N LEU A 13 10.01 1.09 3.37
CA LEU A 13 9.48 0.03 4.23
C LEU A 13 9.17 0.56 5.65
N LEU A 14 10.13 1.24 6.28
CA LEU A 14 9.97 1.76 7.65
C LEU A 14 8.91 2.86 7.75
N THR A 15 8.79 3.72 6.72
CA THR A 15 7.76 4.76 6.65
C THR A 15 6.34 4.16 6.68
N GLU A 16 6.20 2.89 6.30
CA GLU A 16 4.94 2.15 6.29
C GLU A 16 4.83 1.14 7.44
N GLY A 17 5.75 1.19 8.41
CA GLY A 17 5.75 0.29 9.56
C GLY A 17 6.17 -1.14 9.25
N VAL A 18 6.80 -1.41 8.10
CA VAL A 18 7.30 -2.74 7.75
C VAL A 18 8.64 -2.99 8.45
N SER A 19 8.70 -4.07 9.23
CA SER A 19 9.91 -4.43 9.98
C SER A 19 11.05 -4.86 9.07
N LEU A 20 12.28 -4.43 9.39
CA LEU A 20 13.50 -4.89 8.73
C LEU A 20 14.15 -6.10 9.43
N ARG A 21 13.45 -6.72 10.40
CA ARG A 21 13.99 -7.81 11.22
C ARG A 21 14.31 -9.06 10.40
N ASP A 22 13.45 -9.40 9.45
CA ASP A 22 13.68 -10.51 8.52
C ASP A 22 14.57 -10.06 7.35
N ILE A 23 15.82 -9.73 7.68
CA ILE A 23 16.78 -9.20 6.71
C ILE A 23 17.16 -10.22 5.64
N VAL A 24 17.07 -11.52 5.94
CA VAL A 24 17.38 -12.61 5.01
C VAL A 24 16.36 -12.64 3.88
N THR A 25 15.06 -12.61 4.21
CA THR A 25 13.99 -12.54 3.20
C THR A 25 14.10 -11.25 2.39
N ILE A 26 14.31 -10.11 3.06
CA ILE A 26 14.48 -8.80 2.40
C ILE A 26 15.65 -8.83 1.41
N ALA A 27 16.82 -9.29 1.84
CA ALA A 27 18.01 -9.34 0.98
C ALA A 27 17.83 -10.28 -0.21
N THR A 28 17.23 -11.46 0.01
CA THR A 28 16.98 -12.45 -1.03
C THR A 28 16.10 -11.87 -2.15
N VAL A 29 15.00 -11.22 -1.77
CA VAL A 29 14.08 -10.59 -2.72
C VAL A 29 14.76 -9.44 -3.44
N LEU A 30 15.50 -8.58 -2.73
CA LEU A 30 16.20 -7.46 -3.35
C LEU A 30 17.26 -7.89 -4.35
N VAL A 31 17.97 -9.00 -4.11
CA VAL A 31 18.92 -9.56 -5.08
C VAL A 31 18.19 -9.93 -6.37
N ALA A 32 17.09 -10.68 -6.28
CA ALA A 32 16.30 -11.09 -7.42
C ALA A 32 15.64 -9.90 -8.15
N SER A 33 14.87 -9.08 -7.44
CA SER A 33 14.12 -7.95 -8.01
C SER A 33 15.02 -6.87 -8.60
N SER A 34 16.24 -6.69 -8.05
CA SER A 34 17.17 -5.69 -8.59
C SER A 34 17.71 -6.04 -9.98
N ALA A 35 17.57 -7.29 -10.45
CA ALA A 35 17.85 -7.65 -11.83
C ALA A 35 16.80 -7.06 -12.80
N VAL A 36 15.56 -6.87 -12.33
CA VAL A 36 14.42 -6.41 -13.15
C VAL A 36 14.26 -4.90 -13.09
N THR A 37 14.37 -4.30 -11.90
CA THR A 37 14.13 -2.87 -11.71
C THR A 37 15.12 -2.23 -10.75
N LYS A 38 15.38 -0.93 -10.94
CA LYS A 38 16.18 -0.09 -10.02
C LYS A 38 15.33 0.91 -9.26
N ASP A 39 14.01 0.90 -9.46
CA ASP A 39 13.07 1.78 -8.75
C ASP A 39 12.86 1.25 -7.31
N HIS A 40 13.14 2.10 -6.33
CA HIS A 40 13.03 1.70 -4.92
C HIS A 40 11.59 1.48 -4.44
N ILE A 41 10.59 2.10 -5.08
CA ILE A 41 9.18 1.87 -4.75
C ILE A 41 8.76 0.48 -5.22
N LEU A 42 9.16 0.08 -6.42
CA LEU A 42 8.90 -1.27 -6.95
C LEU A 42 9.65 -2.33 -6.15
N LEU A 43 10.93 -2.09 -5.84
CA LEU A 43 11.71 -2.99 -4.97
C LEU A 43 11.09 -3.14 -3.58
N ALA A 44 10.55 -2.05 -3.00
CA ALA A 44 9.84 -2.11 -1.74
C ALA A 44 8.52 -2.91 -1.85
N ALA A 45 7.80 -2.80 -2.96
CA ALA A 45 6.59 -3.59 -3.20
C ALA A 45 6.88 -5.10 -3.26
N ASP A 46 7.94 -5.51 -3.94
CA ASP A 46 8.37 -6.92 -3.99
C ASP A 46 8.75 -7.44 -2.60
N VAL A 47 9.48 -6.64 -1.83
CA VAL A 47 9.82 -6.99 -0.44
C VAL A 47 8.57 -7.11 0.43
N ARG A 48 7.61 -6.19 0.28
CA ARG A 48 6.33 -6.25 1.00
C ARG A 48 5.56 -7.53 0.66
N LEU A 49 5.55 -7.93 -0.61
CA LEU A 49 4.93 -9.17 -1.04
C LEU A 49 5.55 -10.39 -0.35
N ALA A 50 6.88 -10.44 -0.26
CA ALA A 50 7.56 -11.54 0.45
C ALA A 50 7.29 -11.52 1.96
N LEU A 51 7.12 -10.34 2.55
CA LEU A 51 6.80 -10.14 3.97
C LEU A 51 5.30 -10.12 4.27
N ARG A 52 4.44 -10.48 3.30
CA ARG A 52 2.98 -10.33 3.38
C ARG A 52 2.36 -10.85 4.67
N ARG A 53 2.78 -12.03 5.14
CA ARG A 53 2.30 -12.63 6.39
C ARG A 53 2.62 -11.75 7.61
N SER A 54 3.84 -11.21 7.68
CA SER A 54 4.23 -10.31 8.78
C SER A 54 3.50 -8.97 8.72
N ILE A 55 3.17 -8.50 7.52
CA ILE A 55 2.46 -7.22 7.32
C ILE A 55 0.98 -7.37 7.69
N THR A 56 0.34 -8.47 7.31
CA THR A 56 -1.10 -8.68 7.55
C THR A 56 -1.42 -9.15 8.96
N HIS A 57 -0.55 -9.97 9.56
CA HIS A 57 -0.81 -10.60 10.87
C HIS A 57 -1.35 -9.66 11.96
N PRO A 58 -0.83 -8.43 12.14
CA PRO A 58 -1.35 -7.51 13.16
C PRO A 58 -2.85 -7.17 13.02
N PHE A 59 -3.38 -7.24 11.80
CA PHE A 59 -4.75 -6.85 11.46
C PHE A 59 -5.74 -8.02 11.42
N VAL A 60 -5.24 -9.27 11.49
CA VAL A 60 -6.05 -10.48 11.40
C VAL A 60 -6.63 -10.83 12.77
N ARG A 61 -7.91 -11.20 12.81
CA ARG A 61 -8.59 -11.72 14.01
C ARG A 61 -9.40 -12.95 13.61
N LYS A 62 -9.15 -14.09 14.27
CA LYS A 62 -9.85 -15.37 13.97
C LYS A 62 -9.80 -15.78 12.49
N GLN A 63 -8.65 -15.61 11.83
CA GLN A 63 -8.45 -15.82 10.38
C GLN A 63 -9.26 -14.91 9.45
N GLU A 64 -9.96 -13.91 9.99
CA GLU A 64 -10.64 -12.88 9.22
C GLU A 64 -9.81 -11.60 9.15
N LEU A 65 -9.76 -10.98 7.98
CA LEU A 65 -9.22 -9.65 7.75
C LEU A 65 -10.36 -8.72 7.31
N THR A 66 -10.67 -7.74 8.17
CA THR A 66 -11.72 -6.75 7.89
C THR A 66 -11.10 -5.51 7.24
N VAL A 67 -11.62 -5.07 6.08
CA VAL A 67 -11.04 -3.99 5.27
C VAL A 67 -12.09 -3.07 4.69
N TYR A 68 -11.67 -1.86 4.31
CA TYR A 68 -12.33 -1.05 3.29
C TYR A 68 -11.64 -1.25 1.94
N THR A 69 -12.36 -1.06 0.85
CA THR A 69 -11.81 -1.09 -0.51
C THR A 69 -12.03 0.24 -1.23
N LEU A 70 -11.61 0.34 -2.48
CA LEU A 70 -12.04 1.41 -3.38
C LEU A 70 -13.36 1.01 -4.04
N ASN A 71 -14.20 1.98 -4.38
CA ASN A 71 -15.27 1.72 -5.33
C ASN A 71 -14.70 1.52 -6.75
N ASN A 72 -15.43 0.82 -7.61
CA ASN A 72 -14.97 0.44 -8.94
C ASN A 72 -14.63 1.66 -9.83
N GLU A 73 -15.39 2.75 -9.72
CA GLU A 73 -15.18 3.95 -10.53
C GLU A 73 -13.86 4.63 -10.19
N LEU A 74 -13.60 4.81 -8.89
CA LEU A 74 -12.39 5.39 -8.33
C LEU A 74 -11.17 4.51 -8.63
N GLU A 75 -11.31 3.19 -8.48
CA GLU A 75 -10.24 2.24 -8.79
C GLU A 75 -9.81 2.32 -10.27
N ASN A 76 -10.79 2.34 -11.18
CA ASN A 76 -10.53 2.44 -12.62
C ASN A 76 -9.91 3.79 -12.99
N LEU A 77 -10.43 4.89 -12.43
CA LEU A 77 -9.91 6.23 -12.68
C LEU A 77 -8.44 6.33 -12.23
N LEU A 78 -8.14 5.94 -10.99
CA LEU A 78 -6.78 5.96 -10.45
C LEU A 78 -5.83 5.05 -11.23
N THR A 79 -6.30 3.86 -11.61
CA THR A 79 -5.53 2.92 -12.44
C THR A 79 -5.16 3.53 -13.77
N ASN A 80 -6.11 4.18 -14.44
CA ASN A 80 -5.84 4.86 -15.71
C ASN A 80 -4.85 6.02 -15.55
N LEU A 81 -4.97 6.81 -14.48
CA LEU A 81 -4.02 7.89 -14.18
C LEU A 81 -2.60 7.36 -13.97
N VAL A 82 -2.45 6.31 -13.14
CA VAL A 82 -1.14 5.69 -12.89
C VAL A 82 -0.55 5.11 -14.17
N ASN A 83 -1.36 4.40 -14.98
CA ASN A 83 -0.93 3.81 -16.24
C ASN A 83 -0.48 4.88 -17.26
N GLN A 84 -1.20 5.99 -17.36
CA GLN A 84 -0.82 7.11 -18.24
C GLN A 84 0.46 7.78 -17.76
N ALA A 85 0.61 7.99 -16.46
CA ALA A 85 1.82 8.57 -15.88
C ALA A 85 3.06 7.69 -16.13
N GLN A 86 2.90 6.36 -16.08
CA GLN A 86 3.96 5.40 -16.41
C GLN A 86 4.33 5.41 -17.90
N GLN A 87 3.37 5.65 -18.80
CA GLN A 87 3.62 5.77 -20.24
C GLN A 87 4.29 7.10 -20.61
N GLY A 88 3.94 8.19 -19.91
CA GLY A 88 4.46 9.54 -20.16
C GLY A 88 5.88 9.79 -19.63
N GLY A 89 6.49 8.85 -18.89
CA GLY A 89 7.86 8.95 -18.39
C GLY A 89 8.08 8.25 -17.06
N LYS A 90 9.24 8.46 -16.44
CA LYS A 90 9.57 7.93 -15.10
C LYS A 90 8.89 8.75 -14.00
N VAL A 91 7.57 8.65 -13.88
CA VAL A 91 6.83 9.15 -12.71
C VAL A 91 6.90 8.08 -11.62
N MET A 92 7.31 8.45 -10.42
CA MET A 92 7.30 7.50 -9.30
C MET A 92 5.85 7.21 -8.92
N LEU A 93 5.54 5.93 -8.63
CA LEU A 93 4.17 5.49 -8.34
C LEU A 93 3.55 6.21 -7.14
N ASP A 94 4.36 6.60 -6.17
CA ASP A 94 3.91 7.36 -5.01
C ASP A 94 3.78 8.86 -5.30
N SER A 95 4.21 9.36 -6.46
CA SER A 95 4.22 10.78 -6.83
C SER A 95 3.40 11.14 -8.06
N VAL A 96 2.50 10.25 -8.49
CA VAL A 96 1.57 10.53 -9.59
C VAL A 96 0.72 11.77 -9.25
N PRO A 97 0.65 12.78 -10.14
CA PRO A 97 -0.23 13.92 -9.96
C PRO A 97 -1.68 13.46 -9.86
N VAL A 98 -2.39 13.91 -8.83
CA VAL A 98 -3.81 13.63 -8.61
C VAL A 98 -4.57 14.95 -8.69
N ASP A 99 -5.74 14.91 -9.33
CA ASP A 99 -6.59 16.08 -9.48
C ASP A 99 -7.02 16.66 -8.11
N PRO A 100 -7.13 18.00 -7.97
CA PRO A 100 -7.50 18.64 -6.70
C PRO A 100 -8.83 18.13 -6.12
N ASN A 101 -9.81 17.83 -6.98
CA ASN A 101 -11.11 17.31 -6.56
C ASN A 101 -10.99 15.94 -5.89
N MET A 102 -10.17 15.04 -6.45
CA MET A 102 -9.89 13.74 -5.84
C MET A 102 -9.10 13.87 -4.55
N LEU A 103 -8.16 14.81 -4.49
CA LEU A 103 -7.41 15.09 -3.27
C LEU A 103 -8.34 15.53 -2.13
N ASN A 104 -9.28 16.43 -2.41
CA ASN A 104 -10.31 16.87 -1.46
C ASN A 104 -11.21 15.71 -1.04
N GLN A 105 -11.55 14.81 -1.96
CA GLN A 105 -12.30 13.60 -1.65
C GLN A 105 -11.52 12.72 -0.67
N PHE A 106 -10.25 12.38 -0.94
CA PHE A 106 -9.44 11.58 -0.01
C PHE A 106 -9.28 12.23 1.36
N GLN A 107 -9.13 13.55 1.40
CA GLN A 107 -9.00 14.30 2.64
C GLN A 107 -10.27 14.22 3.50
N SER A 108 -11.45 14.08 2.89
CA SER A 108 -12.72 13.91 3.60
C SER A 108 -13.05 12.45 3.91
N THR A 109 -12.79 11.51 2.99
CA THR A 109 -13.25 10.12 3.10
C THR A 109 -12.29 9.22 3.89
N MET A 110 -10.97 9.36 3.74
CA MET A 110 -10.01 8.50 4.46
C MET A 110 -10.11 8.61 5.99
N PRO A 111 -10.27 9.81 6.59
CA PRO A 111 -10.50 9.93 8.03
C PRO A 111 -11.81 9.27 8.47
N GLN A 112 -12.88 9.39 7.68
CA GLN A 112 -14.17 8.77 7.98
C GLN A 112 -14.07 7.25 8.00
N VAL A 113 -13.40 6.66 7.00
CA VAL A 113 -13.12 5.21 6.96
C VAL A 113 -12.38 4.75 8.22
N LYS A 114 -11.32 5.49 8.60
CA LYS A 114 -10.54 5.20 9.80
C LYS A 114 -11.42 5.20 11.06
N GLU A 115 -12.24 6.22 11.25
CA GLU A 115 -13.09 6.34 12.43
C GLU A 115 -14.21 5.28 12.44
N GLN A 116 -14.81 4.95 11.28
CA GLN A 116 -15.83 3.89 11.18
C GLN A 116 -15.26 2.51 11.56
N MET A 117 -14.07 2.16 11.07
CA MET A 117 -13.42 0.90 11.45
C MET A 117 -13.08 0.85 12.94
N LYS A 118 -12.54 1.96 13.48
CA LYS A 118 -12.25 2.05 14.92
C LYS A 118 -13.50 1.93 15.78
N ALA A 119 -14.60 2.58 15.39
CA ALA A 119 -15.88 2.49 16.09
C ALA A 119 -16.44 1.05 16.09
N ALA A 120 -16.15 0.27 15.05
CA ALA A 120 -16.47 -1.15 14.97
C ALA A 120 -15.48 -2.07 15.71
N GLY A 121 -14.48 -1.51 16.41
CA GLY A 121 -13.44 -2.27 17.11
C GLY A 121 -12.48 -3.01 16.18
N LYS A 122 -12.31 -2.52 14.94
CA LYS A 122 -11.44 -3.09 13.91
C LYS A 122 -10.23 -2.18 13.65
N ASP A 123 -9.13 -2.81 13.25
CA ASP A 123 -7.94 -2.07 12.83
C ASP A 123 -8.19 -1.39 11.47
N PRO A 124 -7.89 -0.09 11.31
CA PRO A 124 -8.14 0.63 10.05
C PRO A 124 -7.25 0.14 8.90
N VAL A 125 -7.84 -0.58 7.96
CA VAL A 125 -7.15 -1.13 6.79
C VAL A 125 -7.92 -0.80 5.52
N LEU A 126 -7.21 -0.19 4.57
CA LEU A 126 -7.65 0.07 3.21
C LEU A 126 -6.94 -0.91 2.26
N LEU A 127 -7.70 -1.71 1.54
CA LEU A 127 -7.23 -2.71 0.59
C LEU A 127 -7.39 -2.19 -0.85
N VAL A 128 -6.31 -2.24 -1.64
CA VAL A 128 -6.23 -1.59 -2.96
C VAL A 128 -5.43 -2.42 -3.97
N PRO A 129 -5.51 -2.11 -5.28
CA PRO A 129 -4.61 -2.69 -6.27
C PRO A 129 -3.13 -2.41 -5.99
N PRO A 130 -2.21 -3.35 -6.29
CA PRO A 130 -0.78 -3.19 -6.04
C PRO A 130 -0.17 -1.90 -6.61
N GLN A 131 -0.58 -1.50 -7.81
CA GLN A 131 -0.09 -0.29 -8.48
C GLN A 131 -0.55 1.01 -7.83
N LEU A 132 -1.70 1.00 -7.14
CA LEU A 132 -2.27 2.17 -6.47
C LEU A 132 -1.75 2.32 -5.03
N ARG A 133 -1.26 1.23 -4.44
CA ARG A 133 -0.85 1.16 -3.04
C ARG A 133 0.18 2.23 -2.63
N PRO A 134 1.27 2.50 -3.38
CA PRO A 134 2.23 3.54 -2.97
C PRO A 134 1.61 4.94 -2.91
N LEU A 135 0.76 5.28 -3.89
CA LEU A 135 0.06 6.55 -3.97
C LEU A 135 -0.90 6.72 -2.79
N LEU A 136 -1.76 5.73 -2.58
CA LEU A 136 -2.78 5.77 -1.53
C LEU A 136 -2.18 5.67 -0.14
N ALA A 137 -1.10 4.92 0.06
CA ALA A 137 -0.38 4.87 1.34
C ALA A 137 0.21 6.24 1.71
N ARG A 138 0.70 7.01 0.73
CA ARG A 138 1.16 8.38 0.97
C ARG A 138 0.02 9.26 1.45
N TYR A 139 -1.13 9.26 0.76
CA TYR A 139 -2.28 10.08 1.15
C TYR A 139 -2.90 9.64 2.47
N ALA A 140 -3.00 8.33 2.73
CA ALA A 140 -3.46 7.81 4.00
C ALA A 140 -2.58 8.31 5.16
N ARG A 141 -1.25 8.33 5.01
CA ARG A 141 -0.35 8.92 6.02
C ARG A 141 -0.58 10.42 6.23
N LEU A 142 -0.87 11.17 5.16
CA LEU A 142 -1.06 12.62 5.23
C LEU A 142 -2.42 13.00 5.84
N PHE A 143 -3.49 12.30 5.46
CA PHE A 143 -4.86 12.68 5.81
C PHE A 143 -5.45 11.87 6.95
N ALA A 144 -5.07 10.60 7.08
CA ALA A 144 -5.61 9.68 8.07
C ALA A 144 -4.51 8.88 8.79
N PRO A 145 -3.62 9.51 9.60
CA PRO A 145 -2.59 8.79 10.34
C PRO A 145 -3.18 7.63 11.15
N GLY A 146 -2.63 6.43 10.94
CA GLY A 146 -3.13 5.15 11.49
C GLY A 146 -4.06 4.37 10.55
N LEU A 147 -4.39 4.88 9.36
CA LEU A 147 -4.99 4.09 8.28
C LEU A 147 -3.90 3.35 7.52
N HIS A 148 -3.91 2.03 7.60
CA HIS A 148 -2.95 1.17 6.90
C HIS A 148 -3.45 0.85 5.50
N VAL A 149 -2.57 0.92 4.50
CA VAL A 149 -2.91 0.60 3.11
C VAL A 149 -2.19 -0.68 2.71
N LEU A 150 -2.96 -1.71 2.36
CA LEU A 150 -2.48 -3.01 1.91
C LEU A 150 -2.83 -3.22 0.45
N SER A 151 -1.97 -3.94 -0.27
CA SER A 151 -2.33 -4.41 -1.62
C SER A 151 -3.05 -5.75 -1.58
N TYR A 152 -3.85 -6.05 -2.60
CA TYR A 152 -4.46 -7.38 -2.77
C TYR A 152 -3.40 -8.51 -2.69
N ASN A 153 -2.21 -8.30 -3.26
CA ASN A 153 -1.14 -9.30 -3.26
C ASN A 153 -0.54 -9.54 -1.85
N GLU A 154 -0.70 -8.58 -0.93
CA GLU A 154 -0.22 -8.69 0.45
C GLU A 154 -1.17 -9.49 1.34
N VAL A 155 -2.37 -9.85 0.87
CA VAL A 155 -3.31 -10.68 1.64
C VAL A 155 -3.09 -12.15 1.29
N PRO A 156 -2.70 -13.01 2.25
CA PRO A 156 -2.67 -14.45 2.04
C PRO A 156 -4.04 -15.02 1.66
N ASP A 157 -4.08 -15.94 0.69
CA ASP A 157 -5.31 -16.57 0.18
C ASP A 157 -6.08 -17.39 1.24
N GLU A 158 -5.40 -17.76 2.32
CA GLU A 158 -5.93 -18.51 3.47
C GLU A 158 -6.79 -17.65 4.42
N LEU A 159 -6.82 -16.33 4.25
CA LEU A 159 -7.60 -15.41 5.09
C LEU A 159 -8.99 -15.14 4.51
N GLU A 160 -10.00 -15.10 5.38
CA GLU A 160 -11.32 -14.65 4.99
C GLU A 160 -11.36 -13.12 4.95
N LEU A 161 -11.70 -12.56 3.78
CA LEU A 161 -11.81 -11.11 3.57
C LEU A 161 -13.23 -10.63 3.88
N LYS A 162 -13.35 -9.69 4.83
CA LYS A 162 -14.61 -9.04 5.17
C LYS A 162 -14.58 -7.57 4.79
N ILE A 163 -15.35 -7.21 3.76
CA ILE A 163 -15.43 -5.83 3.27
C ILE A 163 -16.49 -5.09 4.10
N MET A 164 -16.09 -4.01 4.78
CA MET A 164 -17.03 -3.14 5.52
C MET A 164 -17.64 -2.06 4.65
N GLY A 165 -16.93 -1.62 3.62
CA GLY A 165 -17.37 -0.55 2.74
C GLY A 165 -16.32 -0.21 1.70
N ALA A 166 -16.63 0.81 0.91
CA ALA A 166 -15.76 1.34 -0.14
C ALA A 166 -15.62 2.86 0.00
N LEU A 167 -14.46 3.38 -0.37
CA LEU A 167 -14.18 4.81 -0.55
C LEU A 167 -14.88 5.38 -1.78
#